data_AF-A0A9Q3H0V7-F1
#
_entry.id   AF-A0A9Q3H0V7-F1
#
_cell.length_a   1.000
_cell.length_b   1.000
_cell.length_c   1.000
_cell.angle_alpha   90.00
_cell.angle_beta   90.00
_cell.angle_gamma   90.00
#
_symmetry.space_group_name_H-M   'P 1'
#
loop_
_entity.id
_entity.type
_entity.pdbx_description
1 polymer ?
#
loop_
_entity_poly.entity_id
_entity_poly.type
_entity_poly.pdbx_seq_one_letter_code
_entity_poly.pdbx_strand_id
1 'polypeptide(L)'
;MDLPPSSYHDSLEELWDEEEEPEEVETMMKVVPSAYNKYLVVFSKVKAEKPPPRHACDHHIELEGSLPPVRVIYSLSNQESDTIRAYN
;
A
#
# COMPACT_ATOMS: atom_id res chain seq x y z
N MET A 1 -7.28 20.97 17.74
CA MET A 1 -7.77 21.70 16.55
C MET A 1 -8.34 20.64 15.64
N ASP A 2 -9.64 20.40 15.73
CA ASP A 2 -10.30 19.36 14.95
C ASP A 2 -10.50 19.88 13.52
N LEU A 3 -9.90 19.21 12.54
CA LEU A 3 -10.07 19.58 11.13
C LEU A 3 -11.50 19.26 10.68
N PRO A 4 -12.11 20.10 9.82
CA PRO A 4 -13.46 19.86 9.33
C PRO A 4 -13.50 18.58 8.46
N PRO A 5 -14.58 17.78 8.54
CA PRO A 5 -14.68 16.49 7.86
C PRO A 5 -14.57 16.58 6.32
N SER A 6 -14.75 17.76 5.73
CA SER A 6 -14.61 17.96 4.28
C SER A 6 -13.16 18.07 3.80
N SER A 7 -12.18 18.29 4.68
CA SER A 7 -10.76 18.38 4.25
C SER A 7 -10.12 17.00 4.01
N TYR A 8 -10.78 15.91 4.39
CA TYR A 8 -10.29 14.55 4.14
C TYR A 8 -10.57 14.06 2.72
N HIS A 9 -11.55 14.65 2.03
CA HIS A 9 -11.91 14.26 0.67
C HIS A 9 -10.90 14.79 -0.35
N ASP A 10 -10.47 16.04 -0.15
CA ASP A 10 -9.57 16.77 -1.06
C ASP A 10 -8.17 16.11 -1.15
N SER A 11 -7.67 15.57 -0.03
CA SER A 11 -6.36 14.92 0.03
C SER A 11 -6.34 13.47 -0.48
N LEU A 12 -7.51 12.84 -0.64
CA LEU A 12 -7.62 11.45 -1.10
C LEU A 12 -7.62 11.37 -2.64
N GLU A 13 -8.17 12.37 -3.32
CA GLU A 13 -8.19 12.46 -4.78
C GLU A 13 -6.80 12.77 -5.35
N GLU A 14 -6.03 13.68 -4.73
CA GLU A 14 -4.68 14.05 -5.19
C GLU A 14 -3.64 12.90 -5.18
N LEU A 15 -3.90 11.83 -4.44
CA LEU A 15 -2.95 10.71 -4.27
C LEU A 15 -3.12 9.59 -5.30
N TRP A 16 -4.24 9.54 -6.03
CA TRP A 16 -4.52 8.52 -7.04
C TRP A 16 -4.48 9.04 -8.48
N ASP A 17 -4.28 10.35 -8.65
CA ASP A 17 -4.15 11.08 -9.92
C ASP A 17 -2.75 10.93 -10.57
N GLU A 18 -2.24 9.69 -10.62
CA GLU A 18 -1.23 9.34 -11.62
C GLU A 18 -1.98 8.96 -12.91
N GLU A 19 -1.72 9.72 -13.99
CA GLU A 19 -2.24 9.48 -15.35
C GLU A 19 -2.01 8.02 -15.74
N GLU A 20 -3.11 7.28 -15.88
CA GLU A 20 -3.10 5.87 -16.25
C GLU A 20 -2.88 5.76 -17.76
N GLU A 21 -1.89 4.99 -18.20
CA GLU A 21 -1.61 4.87 -19.63
C GLU A 21 -2.81 4.25 -20.37
N PRO A 22 -3.22 4.82 -21.53
CA PRO A 22 -4.47 4.45 -22.20
C PRO A 22 -4.49 2.98 -22.65
N GLU A 23 -3.32 2.38 -22.92
CA GLU A 23 -3.19 0.98 -23.31
C GLU A 23 -3.53 0.02 -22.17
N GLU A 24 -3.14 0.37 -20.93
CA GLU A 24 -3.41 -0.45 -19.74
C GLU A 24 -4.92 -0.47 -19.44
N VAL A 25 -5.58 0.69 -19.53
CA VAL A 25 -7.04 0.84 -19.32
C VAL A 25 -7.85 -0.04 -20.28
N GLU A 26 -7.49 -0.08 -21.56
CA GLU A 26 -8.21 -0.88 -22.56
C GLU A 26 -8.11 -2.39 -22.28
N THR A 27 -6.94 -2.85 -21.82
CA THR A 27 -6.77 -4.26 -21.43
C THR A 27 -7.60 -4.62 -20.20
N MET A 28 -7.68 -3.72 -19.21
CA MET A 28 -8.45 -3.96 -17.98
C MET A 28 -9.96 -4.00 -18.24
N MET A 29 -10.49 -3.14 -19.10
CA MET A 29 -11.90 -3.18 -19.49
C MET A 29 -12.33 -4.50 -20.14
N LYS A 30 -11.39 -5.26 -20.71
CA LYS A 30 -11.65 -6.59 -21.30
C LYS A 30 -11.71 -7.70 -20.25
N VAL A 31 -11.04 -7.52 -19.10
CA VAL A 31 -10.92 -8.54 -18.04
C VAL A 31 -11.87 -8.29 -16.87
N VAL A 32 -12.01 -7.02 -16.49
CA VAL A 32 -12.83 -6.59 -15.34
C VAL A 32 -14.31 -6.57 -15.74
N PRO A 33 -15.22 -7.16 -14.93
CA PRO A 33 -16.65 -7.10 -15.22
C PRO A 33 -17.14 -5.65 -15.30
N SER A 34 -18.06 -5.39 -16.24
CA SER A 34 -18.54 -4.03 -16.54
C SER A 34 -19.07 -3.25 -15.33
N ALA A 35 -19.63 -3.93 -14.33
CA ALA A 35 -20.08 -3.33 -13.08
C ALA A 35 -18.97 -2.60 -12.30
N TYR A 36 -17.71 -2.98 -12.51
CA TYR A 36 -16.54 -2.44 -11.83
C TYR A 36 -15.70 -1.49 -12.70
N ASN A 37 -16.17 -1.13 -13.90
CA ASN A 37 -15.44 -0.21 -14.79
C ASN A 37 -15.22 1.18 -14.16
N LYS A 38 -16.02 1.56 -13.14
CA LYS A 38 -15.79 2.78 -12.36
C LYS A 38 -14.52 2.72 -11.47
N TYR A 39 -14.03 1.51 -11.19
CA TYR A 39 -12.94 1.26 -10.26
C TYR A 39 -11.71 0.64 -10.94
N LEU A 40 -11.54 0.85 -12.27
CA LEU A 40 -10.42 0.27 -13.03
C LEU A 40 -9.05 0.61 -12.43
N VAL A 41 -8.93 1.82 -11.86
CA VAL A 41 -7.74 2.29 -11.14
C VAL A 41 -7.25 1.32 -10.06
N VAL A 42 -8.17 0.60 -9.39
CA VAL A 42 -7.82 -0.37 -8.33
C VAL A 42 -7.20 -1.65 -8.92
N PHE A 43 -7.45 -1.93 -10.19
CA PHE A 43 -6.94 -3.10 -10.89
C PHE A 43 -5.61 -2.82 -11.62
N SER A 44 -5.06 -1.60 -11.51
CA SER A 44 -3.77 -1.27 -12.10
C SER A 44 -2.64 -2.10 -11.51
N LYS A 45 -1.92 -2.81 -12.38
CA LYS A 45 -0.78 -3.61 -11.96
C LYS A 45 0.37 -2.71 -11.54
N VAL A 46 0.59 -1.64 -12.31
CA VAL A 46 1.65 -0.66 -12.04
C VAL A 46 1.40 0.04 -10.70
N LYS A 47 0.15 0.44 -10.41
CA LYS A 47 -0.19 1.05 -9.11
C LYS A 47 -0.11 0.03 -7.96
N ALA A 48 -0.49 -1.22 -8.19
CA ALA A 48 -0.42 -2.27 -7.16
C ALA A 48 1.03 -2.64 -6.75
N GLU A 49 2.00 -2.45 -7.63
CA GLU A 49 3.43 -2.66 -7.31
C GLU A 49 4.01 -1.53 -6.44
N LYS A 50 3.38 -0.36 -6.42
CA LYS A 50 3.79 0.77 -5.56
C LYS A 50 3.13 0.63 -4.18
N PRO A 51 3.86 0.96 -3.09
CA PRO A 51 3.22 1.02 -1.78
C PRO A 51 2.15 2.13 -1.79
N PRO A 52 1.03 1.92 -1.09
CA PRO A 52 0.03 2.97 -0.94
C PRO A 52 0.66 4.17 -0.24
N PRO A 53 0.16 5.38 -0.53
CA PRO A 53 0.61 6.59 0.15
C PRO A 53 0.28 6.53 1.64
N ARG A 54 1.06 7.26 2.44
CA ARG A 54 0.81 7.34 3.88
C ARG A 54 -0.44 8.14 4.17
N HIS A 55 -1.30 7.63 5.02
CA HIS A 55 -2.53 8.28 5.43
C HIS A 55 -2.42 8.86 6.85
N ALA A 56 -3.23 9.88 7.15
CA ALA A 56 -3.31 10.46 8.49
C ALA A 56 -3.84 9.46 9.55
N CYS A 57 -4.54 8.41 9.10
CA CYS A 57 -5.03 7.32 9.93
C CYS A 57 -4.08 6.10 9.96
N ASP A 58 -2.90 6.19 9.36
CA ASP A 58 -1.88 5.16 9.51
C ASP A 58 -1.57 4.96 11.00
N HIS A 59 -1.33 3.71 11.39
CA HIS A 59 -1.03 3.41 12.78
C HIS A 59 0.30 4.06 13.18
N HIS A 60 0.21 5.08 14.03
CA HIS A 60 1.38 5.71 14.64
C HIS A 60 1.72 5.01 15.94
N ILE A 61 2.97 4.57 16.07
CA ILE A 61 3.51 4.04 17.32
C ILE A 61 4.13 5.21 18.08
N GLU A 62 3.47 5.65 19.14
CA GLU A 62 4.02 6.62 20.09
C GLU A 62 5.17 5.96 20.86
N LEU A 63 6.34 6.59 20.86
CA LEU A 63 7.52 6.07 21.54
C LEU A 63 7.57 6.58 22.98
N GLU A 64 7.70 5.66 23.93
CA GLU A 64 7.89 5.97 25.35
C GLU A 64 9.24 5.44 25.85
N GLY A 65 9.91 6.22 26.70
CA GLY A 65 11.15 5.80 27.37
C GLY A 65 12.42 5.87 26.50
N SER A 66 13.42 5.07 26.86
CA SER A 66 14.71 5.00 26.16
C SER A 66 14.66 4.07 24.95
N LEU A 67 15.52 4.31 23.96
CA LEU A 67 15.66 3.44 22.79
C LEU A 67 15.90 1.97 23.19
N PRO A 68 15.22 1.01 22.54
CA PRO A 68 15.40 -0.40 22.83
C PRO A 68 16.83 -0.84 22.48
N PRO A 69 17.42 -1.78 23.24
CA PRO A 69 18.75 -2.29 22.95
C PRO A 69 18.74 -3.08 21.63
N VAL A 70 19.75 -2.84 20.78
CA VAL A 70 19.97 -3.65 19.58
C VAL A 70 20.37 -5.07 20.02
N ARG A 71 19.58 -6.07 19.65
CA ARG A 71 19.82 -7.48 19.99
C ARG A 71 20.26 -8.27 18.75
N VAL A 72 21.07 -9.30 18.97
CA VAL A 72 21.39 -10.29 17.94
C VAL A 72 20.14 -11.12 17.62
N ILE A 73 19.97 -11.44 16.34
CA ILE A 73 18.93 -12.36 15.88
C ILE A 73 19.35 -13.77 16.29
N TYR A 74 18.42 -14.56 16.83
CA TYR A 74 18.70 -15.96 17.18
C TYR A 74 19.08 -16.76 15.92
N SER A 75 20.03 -17.68 16.06
CA SER A 75 20.41 -18.58 14.97
C SER A 75 19.22 -19.46 14.59
N LEU A 76 18.80 -19.39 13.35
CA LEU A 76 17.79 -20.27 12.79
C LEU A 76 18.42 -21.61 12.39
N SER A 77 17.65 -22.68 12.44
CA SER A 77 18.00 -23.93 11.78
C SER A 77 17.98 -23.76 10.26
N ASN A 78 18.66 -24.67 9.54
CA ASN A 78 18.68 -24.64 8.07
C ASN A 78 17.26 -24.64 7.48
N GLN A 79 16.38 -25.50 8.00
CA GLN A 79 14.99 -25.60 7.54
C GLN A 79 14.22 -24.29 7.74
N GLU A 80 14.35 -23.64 8.89
CA GLU A 80 13.71 -22.34 9.15
C GLU A 80 14.26 -21.26 8.20
N SER A 81 15.58 -21.25 7.99
CA SER A 81 16.20 -20.28 7.09
C SER A 81 15.79 -20.46 5.62
N ASP A 82 15.69 -21.72 5.16
CA ASP A 82 15.25 -22.04 3.80
C ASP A 82 13.78 -21.69 3.59
N THR A 83 12.95 -21.91 4.62
CA THR A 83 11.53 -21.54 4.59
C THR A 83 11.35 -20.02 4.45
N ILE A 84 12.12 -19.23 5.21
CA ILE A 84 12.06 -17.76 5.12
C ILE A 84 12.57 -17.27 3.76
N ARG A 85 13.65 -17.86 3.23
CA ARG A 85 14.20 -17.48 1.91
C ARG A 85 13.25 -17.78 0.76
N ALA A 86 12.47 -18.86 0.84
CA ALA A 86 11.50 -19.20 -0.20
C ALA A 86 10.29 -18.23 -0.24
N TYR A 87 10.10 -17.44 0.82
CA TYR A 87 8.97 -16.52 0.96
C TYR A 87 9.29 -15.09 0.48
N ASN A 88 10.58 -14.77 0.27
CA ASN A 88 11.07 -13.46 -0.19
C ASN A 88 11.49 -13.52 -1.66
#